data_AF-A0A0P7H9L5-F1
#
_entry.id   AF-A0A0P7H9L5-F1
#
_cell.length_a   1.000
_cell.length_b   1.000
_cell.length_c   1.000
_cell.angle_alpha   90.00
_cell.angle_beta   90.00
_cell.angle_gamma   90.00
#
_symmetry.space_group_name_H-M   'P 1'
#
loop_
_entity.id
_entity.type
_entity.pdbx_description
1 polymer ?
#
loop_
_entity_poly.entity_id
_entity_poly.type
_entity_poly.pdbx_seq_one_letter_code
_entity_poly.pdbx_strand_id
1 'polypeptide(L)'
;MLELLEEKPRYGYEILKEIGDISGGHWEPSYGSVYPILYKFEDNGWAERIEREDEPDRKYFELTPRARRNSPRSASRPAPKPGSSPT
;
A
#
# COMPACT_ATOMS: atom_id res chain seq x y z
N MET A 1 1.26 -3.90 -3.20
CA MET A 1 1.78 -2.89 -2.25
C MET A 1 1.52 -1.47 -2.73
N LEU A 2 2.04 -1.02 -3.88
CA LEU A 2 1.68 0.29 -4.44
C LEU A 2 0.16 0.46 -4.58
N GLU A 3 -0.54 -0.54 -5.11
CA GLU A 3 -2.02 -0.56 -5.21
C GLU A 3 -2.72 -0.36 -3.86
N LEU A 4 -2.16 -0.88 -2.77
CA LEU A 4 -2.74 -0.72 -1.44
C LEU A 4 -2.57 0.71 -0.93
N LEU A 5 -1.44 1.33 -1.24
CA LEU A 5 -1.15 2.73 -0.89
C LEU A 5 -1.84 3.73 -1.84
N GLU A 6 -2.26 3.31 -3.03
CA GLU A 6 -3.08 4.13 -3.94
C GLU A 6 -4.48 4.41 -3.39
N GLU A 7 -5.03 3.49 -2.60
CA GLU A 7 -6.37 3.66 -2.00
C GLU A 7 -6.36 4.62 -0.81
N LYS A 8 -5.37 4.49 0.09
CA LYS A 8 -5.25 5.31 1.29
C LYS A 8 -3.87 5.13 1.94
N PRO A 9 -3.45 6.05 2.83
CA PRO A 9 -2.34 5.78 3.73
C PRO A 9 -2.62 4.54 4.58
N ARG A 10 -1.61 3.69 4.75
CA ARG A 10 -1.73 2.42 5.49
C ARG A 10 -0.59 2.21 6.46
N TYR A 11 -0.89 1.57 7.58
CA TYR A 11 0.15 1.11 8.50
C TYR A 11 0.90 -0.06 7.84
N GLY A 12 2.23 -0.07 7.90
CA GLY A 12 3.06 -1.12 7.30
C GLY A 12 2.68 -2.54 7.70
N TYR A 13 2.14 -2.76 8.91
CA TYR A 13 1.62 -4.07 9.31
C TYR A 13 0.29 -4.43 8.65
N GLU A 14 -0.60 -3.47 8.41
CA GLU A 14 -1.84 -3.72 7.65
C GLU A 14 -1.52 -4.15 6.22
N ILE A 15 -0.49 -3.55 5.61
CA ILE A 15 0.02 -3.95 4.30
C ILE A 15 0.48 -5.41 4.31
N LEU A 16 1.19 -5.82 5.37
CA LEU A 16 1.63 -7.21 5.55
C LEU A 16 0.44 -8.17 5.62
N LYS A 17 -0.55 -7.87 6.47
CA LYS A 17 -1.76 -8.70 6.62
C LYS A 17 -2.55 -8.80 5.32
N GLU A 18 -2.82 -7.67 4.68
CA GLU A 18 -3.60 -7.63 3.44
C GLU A 18 -2.91 -8.40 2.30
N ILE A 19 -1.58 -8.33 2.19
CA ILE A 19 -0.85 -9.14 1.20
C ILE A 19 -1.03 -10.64 1.49
N GLY A 20 -0.99 -11.04 2.77
CA GLY A 20 -1.27 -12.41 3.18
C GLY A 20 -2.68 -12.85 2.81
N ASP A 21 -3.67 -12.02 3.11
CA ASP A 21 -5.09 -12.26 2.82
C ASP A 21 -5.35 -12.35 1.30
N ILE A 22 -4.78 -11.44 0.50
CA ILE A 22 -4.86 -11.46 -0.97
C ILE A 22 -4.23 -12.72 -1.55
N SER A 23 -3.18 -13.25 -0.92
CA SER A 23 -2.56 -14.50 -1.34
C SER A 23 -3.40 -15.75 -1.01
N GLY A 24 -4.49 -15.60 -0.24
CA GLY A 24 -5.25 -16.73 0.30
C GLY A 24 -4.42 -17.59 1.26
N GLY A 25 -3.45 -16.99 1.96
CA GLY A 25 -2.53 -17.70 2.84
C GLY A 25 -1.40 -18.47 2.13
N HIS A 26 -1.34 -18.47 0.80
CA HIS A 26 -0.23 -19.12 0.07
C HIS A 26 1.11 -18.42 0.28
N TRP A 27 1.09 -17.14 0.67
CA TRP A 27 2.27 -16.38 1.02
C TRP A 27 2.01 -15.47 2.22
N GLU A 28 2.65 -15.76 3.34
CA GLU A 28 2.66 -14.88 4.51
C GLU A 28 3.93 -14.02 4.51
N PRO A 29 3.84 -12.74 4.11
CA PRO A 29 4.99 -11.86 4.17
C PRO A 29 5.45 -11.62 5.60
N SER A 30 6.76 -11.53 5.79
CA SER A 30 7.36 -11.10 7.05
C SER A 30 7.63 -9.59 7.07
N TYR A 31 7.91 -9.04 8.25
CA TYR A 31 8.43 -7.68 8.37
C TYR A 31 9.66 -7.46 7.47
N GLY A 32 10.59 -8.44 7.48
CA GLY A 32 11.81 -8.41 6.67
C GLY A 32 11.59 -8.53 5.16
N SER A 33 10.39 -8.92 4.72
CA SER A 33 10.03 -8.97 3.30
C SER A 33 9.36 -7.68 2.84
N VAL A 34 8.54 -7.07 3.70
CA VAL A 34 7.68 -5.92 3.35
C VAL A 34 8.38 -4.59 3.58
N TYR A 35 8.97 -4.39 4.76
CA TYR A 35 9.52 -3.08 5.12
C TYR A 35 10.71 -2.66 4.24
N PRO A 36 11.63 -3.55 3.82
CA PRO A 36 12.65 -3.17 2.85
C PRO A 36 12.10 -2.66 1.52
N ILE A 37 10.92 -3.14 1.09
CA ILE A 37 10.27 -2.64 -0.12
C ILE A 37 9.67 -1.25 0.13
N LEU A 38 9.01 -1.05 1.27
CA LEU A 38 8.48 0.25 1.66
C LEU A 38 9.58 1.31 1.79
N TYR A 39 10.72 0.95 2.38
CA TYR A 39 11.89 1.83 2.46
C TYR A 39 12.48 2.14 1.09
N LYS A 40 12.54 1.16 0.17
CA LYS A 40 12.91 1.45 -1.22
C LYS A 40 11.92 2.40 -1.89
N PHE A 41 10.62 2.34 -1.58
CA PHE A 41 9.67 3.30 -2.12
C PHE A 41 9.89 4.70 -1.56
N GLU A 42 10.24 4.80 -0.29
CA GLU A 42 10.66 6.04 0.36
C GLU A 42 11.91 6.63 -0.29
N ASP A 43 12.98 5.84 -0.43
CA ASP A 43 14.24 6.24 -1.06
C ASP A 43 14.06 6.71 -2.52
N ASN A 44 13.14 6.07 -3.26
CA ASN A 44 12.82 6.46 -4.63
C ASN A 44 11.89 7.67 -4.74
N GLY A 45 11.36 8.15 -3.61
CA GLY A 45 10.34 9.19 -3.53
C GLY A 45 9.03 8.75 -4.20
N TRP A 46 8.65 7.49 -4.04
CA TRP A 46 7.34 6.95 -4.48
C TRP A 46 6.36 6.91 -3.31
N ALA A 47 6.82 6.58 -2.12
CA ALA A 47 6.04 6.69 -0.90
C ALA A 47 6.76 7.61 0.10
N GLU A 48 6.05 8.07 1.11
CA GLU A 48 6.63 8.77 2.26
C GLU A 48 6.01 8.24 3.55
N ARG A 49 6.73 8.41 4.66
CA ARG A 49 6.16 8.12 5.98
C ARG A 49 5.39 9.32 6.46
N ILE A 50 4.21 9.05 7.01
CA ILE A 50 3.40 10.05 7.68
C ILE A 50 3.26 9.67 9.15
N GLU A 51 3.21 10.69 10.00
CA GLU A 51 2.91 10.51 11.42
C GLU A 51 1.41 10.65 11.65
N ARG A 52 0.89 9.96 12.66
CA ARG A 52 -0.48 10.13 13.14
C ARG A 52 -0.44 10.42 14.63
N GLU A 53 -1.02 11.54 15.04
CA GLU A 53 -1.01 12.00 16.44
C GLU A 53 -1.64 10.97 17.40
N ASP A 54 -2.66 10.25 16.93
CA ASP A 54 -3.36 9.21 17.69
C ASP A 54 -2.54 7.92 17.81
N GLU A 55 -1.54 7.70 16.94
CA GLU A 55 -0.80 6.44 16.84
C GLU A 55 0.69 6.65 16.50
N PRO A 56 1.47 7.35 17.36
CA PRO A 56 2.83 7.80 17.05
C PRO A 56 3.84 6.66 16.86
N ASP A 57 3.62 5.50 17.47
CA ASP A 57 4.51 4.34 17.34
C ASP A 57 4.31 3.56 16.01
N ARG A 58 3.30 3.94 15.21
CA ARG A 58 2.95 3.24 13.97
C ARG A 58 3.58 3.92 12.75
N LYS A 59 4.25 3.10 11.94
CA LYS A 59 4.83 3.53 10.67
C LYS A 59 3.77 3.50 9.57
N TYR A 60 3.12 4.64 9.34
CA TYR A 60 2.22 4.83 8.21
C TYR A 60 2.98 5.22 6.95
N PHE A 61 2.50 4.74 5.81
CA PHE A 61 3.05 5.08 4.49
C PHE A 61 1.93 5.61 3.60
N GLU A 62 2.26 6.62 2.79
CA GLU A 62 1.38 7.22 1.78
C GLU A 62 2.11 7.33 0.44
N LEU A 63 1.39 7.28 -0.68
CA LEU A 63 2.01 7.55 -1.99
C LEU A 63 2.23 9.04 -2.20
N THR A 64 3.43 9.36 -2.66
CA THR A 64 3.74 10.69 -3.15
C THR A 64 3.18 10.88 -4.58
N PRO A 65 3.02 12.13 -5.05
CA PRO A 65 2.62 12.42 -6.43
C PRO A 65 3.56 11.83 -7.51
N ARG A 66 4.79 11.47 -7.14
CA ARG A 66 5.83 10.95 -8.05
C ARG A 66 5.66 9.45 -8.34
N ALA A 67 4.94 8.70 -7.51
CA ALA A 67 4.65 7.29 -7.74
C ALA A 67 3.95 7.02 -9.10
N ARG A 68 2.98 7.86 -9.47
CA ARG A 68 2.18 7.71 -10.70
C ARG A 68 2.98 7.82 -12.00
N ARG A 69 4.12 8.51 -12.00
CA ARG A 69 4.96 8.71 -13.21
C ARG A 69 5.94 7.58 -13.46
N ASN A 70 6.35 6.86 -12.41
CA ASN A 70 7.41 5.85 -12.48
C ASN A 70 6.93 4.42 -12.15
N SER A 71 5.64 4.25 -11.80
CA SER A 71 5.07 2.91 -11.66
C SER A 71 5.01 2.23 -13.04
N PRO A 72 5.54 1.00 -13.21
CA PRO A 72 5.44 0.25 -14.47
C PRO A 72 3.98 -0.11 -14.85
N ARG A 73 3.00 0.34 -14.07
CA ARG A 73 1.57 0.06 -14.23
C ARG A 73 0.76 1.23 -14.78
N SER A 74 1.36 2.11 -15.60
CA SER A 74 0.62 3.11 -16.39
C SER A 74 -0.17 2.50 -17.57
N ALA A 75 -0.76 1.32 -17.37
CA ALA A 75 -1.74 0.73 -18.27
C ALA A 75 -2.97 0.31 -17.44
N SER A 76 -3.90 1.25 -17.34
CA SER A 76 -5.35 1.08 -17.12
C SER A 76 -5.83 -0.14 -16.34
N ARG A 77 -6.24 0.07 -15.08
CA ARG A 77 -7.40 -0.64 -14.52
C ARG A 77 -8.58 0.34 -14.50
N PRO A 78 -9.73 0.03 -15.13
CA PRO A 78 -10.92 0.82 -14.92
C PRO A 78 -11.35 0.69 -13.46
N ALA A 79 -11.78 1.81 -12.87
CA ALA A 79 -12.32 1.85 -11.52
C ALA A 79 -13.41 0.77 -11.34
N PRO A 80 -13.48 0.08 -10.18
CA PRO A 80 -14.62 -0.78 -9.89
C PRO A 80 -15.88 0.09 -9.89
N LYS A 81 -16.87 -0.27 -10.73
CA LYS A 81 -18.17 0.39 -10.70
C LYS A 81 -18.81 0.19 -9.32
N PRO A 82 -19.51 1.18 -8.76
CA PRO A 82 -20.27 0.97 -7.53
C PRO A 82 -21.32 -0.11 -7.79
N GLY A 83 -21.08 -1.29 -7.19
CA GLY A 83 -21.99 -2.42 -7.24
C GLY A 83 -23.27 -2.06 -6.50
N SER A 84 -24.37 -2.10 -7.24
CA SER A 84 -25.74 -1.91 -6.78
C SER A 84 -26.07 -2.82 -5.59
N SER A 85 -26.73 -2.24 -4.59
CA SER A 85 -27.45 -2.98 -3.56
C SER A 85 -28.45 -3.95 -4.20
N PRO A 86 -28.49 -5.24 -3.80
CA PRO A 86 -29.68 -6.04 -3.98
C PRO A 86 -30.60 -5.89 -2.76
N THR A 87 -31.89 -5.84 -3.12
CA THR A 87 -33.13 -5.73 -2.34
C THR A 87 -33.21 -6.56 -1.06
#